data_AF-A0A538TII5-F1
#
_entry.id   AF-A0A538TII5-F1
#
_cell.length_a   1.000
_cell.length_b   1.000
_cell.length_c   1.000
_cell.angle_alpha   90.00
_cell.angle_beta   90.00
_cell.angle_gamma   90.00
#
_symmetry.space_group_name_H-M   'P 1'
#
loop_
_entity.id
_entity.type
_entity.pdbx_description
1 polymer ?
#
loop_
_entity_poly.entity_id
_entity_poly.type
_entity_poly.pdbx_seq_one_letter_code
_entity_poly.pdbx_strand_id
1 'polypeptide(L)'
;MARSPLPPDGLPIRRAGAGRPLDRAGRGAPASRAPHGPADRPRLPGARVRDREPLDRVGRHPPGRGTGADPIRETVRYRVPERLRDPRRGALPLGASLPRVPLAAEPPARRLPSGPHRSRRAVSAARITGGPTAASDRPPAFDPHEALRVVRRRTQLVPRVALVLGSGLGVLAEGVAWEASIPTAEIPGLPRSTVSGHSGRLLLGRWSGRPVVVAQGRSHLYEGYSAEEVTRIIRLFAAVGAKSLILTNAAGGISRRMTPGSLMLVQDQVSLQWRAPTRVDPPDTDMDAPDAPANPRGLTARPTYSEEFVAKAAHAATMAGVRAERGTLGVMLGPSYETPSEIAMLERMGADAVCMSTAAEASLAASIRLPVAAISCITNWAAGKGTARLSHADVTAAVAGASKPLRSLLERLILALA
;
A
#
# COMPACT_ATOMS: atom_id res chain seq x y z
N MET A 1 37.57 25.71 -66.80
CA MET A 1 37.79 27.04 -66.18
C MET A 1 38.30 26.83 -64.75
N ALA A 2 39.15 27.74 -64.23
CA ALA A 2 39.90 27.72 -62.94
C ALA A 2 39.54 26.63 -61.88
N ARG A 3 40.42 25.67 -61.50
CA ARG A 3 41.79 25.68 -60.88
C ARG A 3 41.81 25.67 -59.33
N SER A 4 42.23 24.52 -58.76
CA SER A 4 42.74 24.22 -57.38
C SER A 4 44.03 25.02 -57.03
N PRO A 5 44.63 25.01 -55.79
CA PRO A 5 44.79 23.89 -54.83
C PRO A 5 44.82 24.20 -53.29
N LEU A 6 45.29 23.21 -52.50
CA LEU A 6 45.47 23.18 -51.01
C LEU A 6 46.89 23.69 -50.56
N PRO A 7 47.52 23.23 -49.44
CA PRO A 7 47.85 23.96 -48.19
C PRO A 7 49.40 24.19 -48.01
N PRO A 8 50.08 24.43 -46.82
CA PRO A 8 49.67 24.35 -45.40
C PRO A 8 50.24 25.45 -44.43
N ASP A 9 51.17 25.08 -43.53
CA ASP A 9 51.93 25.81 -42.47
C ASP A 9 51.15 26.42 -41.27
N GLY A 10 51.60 26.39 -40.01
CA GLY A 10 52.76 25.74 -39.38
C GLY A 10 52.83 26.03 -37.86
N LEU A 11 53.31 25.10 -37.03
CA LEU A 11 53.57 25.28 -35.56
C LEU A 11 54.99 25.82 -35.31
N PRO A 12 55.24 26.55 -34.19
CA PRO A 12 55.94 25.91 -33.05
C PRO A 12 55.43 26.40 -31.66
N ILE A 13 55.23 25.55 -30.66
CA ILE A 13 56.23 24.99 -29.71
C ILE A 13 57.15 26.04 -29.03
N ARG A 14 56.99 26.24 -27.71
CA ARG A 14 58.10 26.23 -26.74
C ARG A 14 57.69 25.68 -25.36
N ARG A 15 58.49 24.74 -24.85
CA ARG A 15 58.57 24.28 -23.45
C ARG A 15 59.84 24.87 -22.80
N ALA A 16 59.80 25.14 -21.49
CA ALA A 16 60.88 25.04 -20.49
C ALA A 16 60.31 25.47 -19.12
N GLY A 17 60.68 24.98 -17.94
CA GLY A 17 61.51 23.85 -17.47
C GLY A 17 61.27 23.74 -15.95
N ALA A 18 61.02 22.56 -15.36
CA ALA A 18 62.00 21.58 -14.87
C ALA A 18 62.87 22.05 -13.66
N GLY A 19 62.75 21.34 -12.52
CA GLY A 19 63.55 21.57 -11.30
C GLY A 19 62.79 21.22 -10.00
N ARG A 20 62.40 19.94 -9.79
CA ARG A 20 63.07 18.89 -8.97
C ARG A 20 62.85 19.02 -7.44
N PRO A 21 62.74 17.87 -6.72
CA PRO A 21 62.30 17.84 -5.32
C PRO A 21 63.46 17.88 -4.33
N LEU A 22 63.15 18.14 -3.05
CA LEU A 22 64.00 17.80 -1.92
C LEU A 22 63.28 16.82 -0.98
N ASP A 23 64.05 15.83 -0.57
CA ASP A 23 63.68 14.70 0.28
C ASP A 23 64.57 14.75 1.52
N ARG A 24 64.01 14.47 2.71
CA ARG A 24 64.55 13.59 3.76
C ARG A 24 64.09 13.90 5.19
N ALA A 25 63.65 12.82 5.84
CA ALA A 25 63.91 12.42 7.24
C ALA A 25 63.50 13.33 8.42
N GLY A 26 62.94 12.79 9.50
CA GLY A 26 62.51 11.41 9.77
C GLY A 26 62.56 11.05 11.26
N ARG A 27 62.17 9.80 11.58
CA ARG A 27 62.25 9.14 12.91
C ARG A 27 61.30 9.75 13.98
N GLY A 28 60.59 8.97 14.80
CA GLY A 28 60.45 7.50 14.83
C GLY A 28 59.40 7.06 15.85
N ALA A 29 59.10 5.76 15.87
CA ALA A 29 58.42 5.08 16.99
C ALA A 29 59.50 4.70 18.06
N PRO A 30 59.16 4.34 19.32
CA PRO A 30 58.33 3.16 19.62
C PRO A 30 57.36 3.29 20.83
N ALA A 31 56.69 2.17 21.12
CA ALA A 31 55.66 1.95 22.14
C ALA A 31 56.08 2.12 23.62
N SER A 32 55.11 2.30 24.53
CA SER A 32 54.66 1.19 25.43
C SER A 32 53.71 1.61 26.58
N ARG A 33 52.86 0.63 26.98
CA ARG A 33 52.30 0.32 28.32
C ARG A 33 51.59 1.37 29.21
N ALA A 34 50.41 0.96 29.69
CA ALA A 34 49.69 1.42 30.90
C ALA A 34 50.41 0.93 32.20
N PRO A 35 49.95 1.21 33.47
CA PRO A 35 48.65 1.76 33.91
C PRO A 35 48.70 2.81 35.05
N HIS A 36 47.52 3.27 35.50
CA HIS A 36 47.06 3.49 36.91
C HIS A 36 45.94 4.55 36.98
N GLY A 37 44.90 4.29 37.79
CA GLY A 37 43.98 5.32 38.32
C GLY A 37 44.19 5.45 39.84
N PRO A 38 43.23 5.97 40.65
CA PRO A 38 41.93 6.58 40.31
C PRO A 38 41.78 8.03 40.85
N ALA A 39 40.70 8.73 40.51
CA ALA A 39 40.25 9.95 41.19
C ALA A 39 38.72 10.13 41.11
N ASP A 40 38.16 10.93 42.02
CA ASP A 40 36.78 10.79 42.52
C ASP A 40 35.64 11.45 41.71
N ARG A 41 34.41 11.03 42.06
CA ARG A 41 33.13 11.60 41.59
C ARG A 41 32.77 12.91 42.31
N PRO A 42 31.74 13.63 41.82
CA PRO A 42 30.50 13.64 42.62
C PRO A 42 29.26 13.13 41.86
N ARG A 43 28.27 12.62 42.61
CA ARG A 43 26.94 12.20 42.10
C ARG A 43 25.93 13.33 42.29
N LEU A 44 24.98 13.46 41.36
CA LEU A 44 23.74 14.24 41.56
C LEU A 44 22.58 13.34 42.02
N PRO A 45 21.62 13.86 42.82
CA PRO A 45 20.60 13.05 43.51
C PRO A 45 19.37 12.75 42.65
N GLY A 46 18.74 11.60 42.91
CA GLY A 46 17.52 11.17 42.22
C GLY A 46 16.22 11.69 42.85
N ALA A 47 15.17 11.81 42.03
CA ALA A 47 13.80 12.05 42.47
C ALA A 47 12.93 10.80 42.20
N ARG A 48 11.93 10.58 43.07
CA ARG A 48 11.29 9.27 43.26
C ARG A 48 10.11 9.00 42.32
N VAL A 49 9.92 7.73 41.99
CA VAL A 49 8.64 7.17 41.55
C VAL A 49 7.59 7.43 42.64
N ARG A 50 6.35 7.73 42.24
CA ARG A 50 5.16 7.68 43.11
C ARG A 50 4.13 6.75 42.50
N ASP A 51 3.72 5.78 43.30
CA ASP A 51 2.70 4.79 42.95
C ASP A 51 1.30 5.43 42.81
N ARG A 52 0.43 4.74 42.09
CA ARG A 52 -0.99 5.07 41.96
C ARG A 52 -1.79 4.18 42.91
N GLU A 53 -2.56 4.79 43.80
CA GLU A 53 -3.71 4.12 44.44
C GLU A 53 -5.04 4.57 43.80
N PRO A 54 -6.08 3.71 43.82
CA PRO A 54 -7.37 3.99 43.21
C PRO A 54 -8.32 4.73 44.17
N LEU A 55 -9.19 5.57 43.62
CA LEU A 55 -10.31 6.16 44.36
C LEU A 55 -11.64 5.88 43.64
N ASP A 56 -12.27 4.78 44.04
CA ASP A 56 -13.72 4.67 43.99
C ASP A 56 -14.34 5.66 44.98
N ARG A 57 -15.25 6.53 44.52
CA ARG A 57 -16.33 7.02 45.37
C ARG A 57 -17.55 7.50 44.60
N VAL A 58 -18.67 6.92 44.98
CA VAL A 58 -20.03 7.26 44.54
C VAL A 58 -20.40 8.68 45.01
N GLY A 59 -20.90 9.52 44.09
CA GLY A 59 -21.51 10.81 44.40
C GLY A 59 -22.89 10.92 43.73
N ARG A 60 -23.96 10.99 44.54
CA ARG A 60 -25.34 11.22 44.07
C ARG A 60 -25.66 12.71 44.07
N HIS A 61 -26.39 13.20 43.08
CA HIS A 61 -27.16 14.46 43.17
C HIS A 61 -28.51 14.35 42.41
N PRO A 62 -29.51 15.21 42.74
CA PRO A 62 -30.94 14.92 42.59
C PRO A 62 -31.59 15.39 41.26
N PRO A 63 -32.86 15.04 40.97
CA PRO A 63 -33.47 15.24 39.65
C PRO A 63 -34.11 16.63 39.46
N GLY A 64 -33.91 17.21 38.26
CA GLY A 64 -34.67 18.36 37.73
C GLY A 64 -35.74 17.92 36.72
N ARG A 65 -36.86 18.65 36.64
CA ARG A 65 -38.06 18.29 35.86
C ARG A 65 -38.14 18.97 34.48
N GLY A 66 -38.68 18.25 33.49
CA GLY A 66 -39.31 18.80 32.27
C GLY A 66 -38.34 19.32 31.19
N THR A 67 -38.72 19.42 29.91
CA THR A 67 -39.90 18.96 29.16
C THR A 67 -39.46 18.68 27.71
N GLY A 68 -40.01 17.67 27.03
CA GLY A 68 -39.69 17.39 25.63
C GLY A 68 -40.36 16.11 25.12
N ALA A 69 -41.08 16.21 24.02
CA ALA A 69 -41.90 15.11 23.49
C ALA A 69 -41.08 14.01 22.82
N ASP A 70 -41.48 12.76 23.06
CA ASP A 70 -41.00 11.55 22.37
C ASP A 70 -41.47 11.53 20.90
N PRO A 71 -40.66 10.97 19.99
CA PRO A 71 -41.23 9.99 19.09
C PRO A 71 -40.41 8.69 18.98
N ILE A 72 -41.05 7.60 19.39
CA ILE A 72 -40.90 6.23 18.86
C ILE A 72 -39.48 5.65 18.93
N ARG A 73 -39.11 5.14 20.11
CA ARG A 73 -38.14 4.04 20.26
C ARG A 73 -38.84 2.70 20.45
N GLU A 74 -39.15 2.00 19.36
CA GLU A 74 -39.43 0.57 19.42
C GLU A 74 -38.16 -0.19 19.85
N THR A 75 -38.07 -0.48 21.14
CA THR A 75 -37.01 -1.33 21.69
C THR A 75 -37.42 -2.78 21.59
N VAL A 76 -36.98 -3.45 20.51
CA VAL A 76 -37.08 -4.90 20.38
C VAL A 76 -36.22 -5.55 21.48
N ARG A 77 -36.86 -5.90 22.61
CA ARG A 77 -36.23 -6.63 23.71
C ARG A 77 -36.03 -8.08 23.29
N TYR A 78 -34.82 -8.41 22.84
CA TYR A 78 -34.45 -9.80 22.59
C TYR A 78 -34.39 -10.57 23.92
N ARG A 79 -35.41 -11.39 24.18
CA ARG A 79 -35.49 -12.23 25.38
C ARG A 79 -34.62 -13.47 25.16
N VAL A 80 -33.41 -13.47 25.70
CA VAL A 80 -32.53 -14.65 25.68
C VAL A 80 -33.25 -15.82 26.37
N PRO A 81 -33.42 -16.99 25.72
CA PRO A 81 -34.04 -18.14 26.36
C PRO A 81 -33.25 -18.60 27.59
N GLU A 82 -33.97 -18.99 28.64
CA GLU A 82 -33.42 -19.25 29.99
C GLU A 82 -32.52 -20.50 30.10
N ARG A 83 -32.16 -21.13 28.97
CA ARG A 83 -31.39 -22.38 28.88
C ARG A 83 -29.89 -22.20 28.63
N LEU A 84 -29.37 -20.97 28.59
CA LEU A 84 -27.95 -20.66 28.34
C LEU A 84 -27.22 -20.10 29.58
N ARG A 85 -27.44 -20.70 30.75
CA ARG A 85 -26.81 -20.30 32.02
C ARG A 85 -26.12 -21.43 32.82
N ASP A 86 -25.93 -22.61 32.22
CA ASP A 86 -25.22 -23.73 32.85
C ASP A 86 -23.99 -24.14 32.01
N PRO A 87 -22.74 -23.95 32.50
CA PRO A 87 -21.52 -24.37 31.80
C PRO A 87 -21.23 -25.89 31.82
N ARG A 88 -22.08 -26.75 32.40
CA ARG A 88 -21.75 -28.16 32.72
C ARG A 88 -22.71 -29.22 32.18
N ARG A 89 -23.40 -29.00 31.07
CA ARG A 89 -24.24 -30.05 30.44
C ARG A 89 -24.11 -30.17 28.92
N GLY A 90 -23.66 -31.36 28.49
CA GLY A 90 -24.11 -31.98 27.23
C GLY A 90 -23.23 -31.77 26.00
N ALA A 91 -22.19 -32.59 25.83
CA ALA A 91 -21.70 -32.89 24.49
C ALA A 91 -22.78 -33.67 23.73
N LEU A 92 -23.06 -33.29 22.47
CA LEU A 92 -23.94 -34.06 21.59
C LEU A 92 -23.17 -35.23 20.96
N PRO A 93 -23.75 -36.45 20.86
CA PRO A 93 -23.09 -37.55 20.14
C PRO A 93 -22.95 -37.25 18.65
N LEU A 94 -21.85 -37.70 18.03
CA LEU A 94 -21.74 -37.70 16.56
C LEU A 94 -22.85 -38.60 15.97
N GLY A 95 -23.65 -38.04 15.07
CA GLY A 95 -24.72 -38.75 14.34
C GLY A 95 -26.12 -38.16 14.49
N ALA A 96 -26.35 -37.22 15.43
CA ALA A 96 -27.65 -36.59 15.59
C ALA A 96 -27.97 -35.59 14.44
N SER A 97 -29.02 -35.87 13.66
CA SER A 97 -29.54 -34.94 12.67
C SER A 97 -30.31 -33.79 13.34
N LEU A 98 -30.02 -32.55 12.98
CA LEU A 98 -30.76 -31.39 13.48
C LEU A 98 -32.21 -31.38 12.95
N PRO A 99 -33.21 -31.01 13.78
CA PRO A 99 -34.59 -30.93 13.33
C PRO A 99 -34.76 -29.83 12.27
N ARG A 100 -35.43 -30.17 11.16
CA ARG A 100 -35.81 -29.19 10.13
C ARG A 100 -36.79 -28.17 10.71
N VAL A 101 -36.39 -26.90 10.75
CA VAL A 101 -37.32 -25.79 10.96
C VAL A 101 -38.10 -25.58 9.65
N PRO A 102 -39.44 -25.64 9.65
CA PRO A 102 -40.21 -25.34 8.45
C PRO A 102 -40.07 -23.86 8.09
N LEU A 103 -39.90 -23.53 6.80
CA LEU A 103 -40.00 -22.15 6.35
C LEU A 103 -41.41 -21.62 6.65
N ALA A 104 -41.49 -20.46 7.29
CA ALA A 104 -42.75 -19.73 7.40
C ALA A 104 -43.21 -19.29 6.01
N ALA A 105 -44.51 -19.41 5.73
CA ALA A 105 -45.11 -18.97 4.47
C ALA A 105 -44.95 -17.44 4.28
N GLU A 106 -44.78 -17.00 3.03
CA GLU A 106 -44.66 -15.57 2.73
C GLU A 106 -45.94 -14.80 3.10
N PRO A 107 -45.82 -13.60 3.70
CA PRO A 107 -46.97 -12.73 3.93
C PRO A 107 -47.47 -12.12 2.60
N PRO A 108 -48.79 -11.95 2.42
CA PRO A 108 -49.34 -11.44 1.17
C PRO A 108 -48.91 -9.99 0.90
N ALA A 109 -48.56 -9.70 -0.35
CA ALA A 109 -48.05 -8.41 -0.78
C ALA A 109 -49.05 -7.26 -0.56
N ARG A 110 -48.74 -6.34 0.36
CA ARG A 110 -49.47 -5.07 0.52
C ARG A 110 -49.22 -4.17 -0.69
N ARG A 111 -50.25 -3.93 -1.50
CA ARG A 111 -50.25 -2.87 -2.51
C ARG A 111 -50.21 -1.50 -1.82
N LEU A 112 -49.21 -0.69 -2.12
CA LEU A 112 -49.15 0.72 -1.71
C LEU A 112 -49.94 1.59 -2.70
N PRO A 113 -50.66 2.64 -2.23
CA PRO A 113 -51.44 3.52 -3.10
C PRO A 113 -50.53 4.45 -3.92
N SER A 114 -50.90 4.66 -5.18
CA SER A 114 -50.20 5.53 -6.13
C SER A 114 -50.56 7.00 -5.94
N GLY A 115 -49.63 7.79 -5.38
CA GLY A 115 -49.69 9.26 -5.37
C GLY A 115 -48.86 9.89 -6.50
N PRO A 116 -49.12 11.15 -6.89
CA PRO A 116 -48.54 11.75 -8.09
C PRO A 116 -47.02 12.00 -7.98
N HIS A 117 -46.28 11.56 -9.00
CA HIS A 117 -44.84 11.73 -9.08
C HIS A 117 -44.41 13.20 -9.22
N ARG A 118 -43.81 13.78 -8.17
CA ARG A 118 -42.90 14.92 -8.35
C ARG A 118 -41.62 14.43 -9.02
N SER A 119 -41.27 15.03 -10.16
CA SER A 119 -40.10 14.68 -10.96
C SER A 119 -38.79 14.93 -10.21
N ARG A 120 -38.27 13.89 -9.54
CA ARG A 120 -36.86 13.88 -9.13
C ARG A 120 -36.00 13.76 -10.38
N ARG A 121 -35.25 14.81 -10.72
CA ARG A 121 -34.14 14.72 -11.68
C ARG A 121 -33.26 13.54 -11.27
N ALA A 122 -33.14 12.55 -12.15
CA ALA A 122 -32.22 11.45 -11.95
C ALA A 122 -30.79 12.01 -11.91
N VAL A 123 -30.11 11.87 -10.78
CA VAL A 123 -28.66 12.04 -10.74
C VAL A 123 -28.09 10.86 -11.53
N SER A 124 -27.54 11.14 -12.71
CA SER A 124 -26.92 10.12 -13.54
C SER A 124 -25.79 9.47 -12.74
N ALA A 125 -25.94 8.19 -12.39
CA ALA A 125 -24.82 7.42 -11.88
C ALA A 125 -23.74 7.38 -12.97
N ALA A 126 -22.49 7.70 -12.61
CA ALA A 126 -21.38 7.55 -13.53
C ALA A 126 -21.33 6.09 -13.99
N ARG A 127 -21.48 5.85 -15.30
CA ARG A 127 -21.34 4.51 -15.87
C ARG A 127 -19.91 4.04 -15.66
N ILE A 128 -19.71 3.12 -14.72
CA ILE A 128 -18.59 2.18 -14.80
C ILE A 128 -18.90 1.29 -15.99
N THR A 129 -18.21 1.50 -17.11
CA THR A 129 -18.43 0.77 -18.37
C THR A 129 -17.81 -0.63 -18.39
N GLY A 130 -17.13 -1.03 -17.30
CA GLY A 130 -16.66 -2.39 -17.09
C GLY A 130 -17.77 -3.30 -16.55
N GLY A 131 -18.49 -3.97 -17.45
CA GLY A 131 -19.09 -5.27 -17.12
C GLY A 131 -17.99 -6.33 -16.92
N PRO A 132 -18.33 -7.55 -16.46
CA PRO A 132 -17.35 -8.64 -16.45
C PRO A 132 -16.79 -8.83 -17.87
N THR A 133 -15.47 -8.74 -18.02
CA THR A 133 -14.77 -8.87 -19.32
C THR A 133 -15.24 -10.11 -20.05
N ALA A 134 -15.65 -9.95 -21.31
CA ALA A 134 -15.96 -11.09 -22.16
C ALA A 134 -14.72 -11.99 -22.31
N ALA A 135 -14.90 -13.28 -22.63
CA ALA A 135 -13.78 -14.21 -22.75
C ALA A 135 -12.71 -13.77 -23.77
N SER A 136 -13.08 -12.92 -24.73
CA SER A 136 -12.20 -12.29 -25.73
C SER A 136 -11.34 -11.13 -25.21
N ASP A 137 -11.68 -10.53 -24.07
CA ASP A 137 -10.99 -9.35 -23.52
C ASP A 137 -9.93 -9.69 -22.47
N ARG A 138 -9.75 -10.98 -22.14
CA ARG A 138 -8.65 -11.39 -21.24
C ARG A 138 -7.30 -11.13 -21.91
N PRO A 139 -6.32 -10.59 -21.16
CA PRO A 139 -4.96 -10.47 -21.69
C PRO A 139 -4.40 -11.86 -22.02
N PRO A 140 -3.57 -11.98 -23.08
CA PRO A 140 -2.99 -13.26 -23.48
C PRO A 140 -2.08 -13.85 -22.39
N ALA A 141 -1.55 -15.05 -22.62
CA ALA A 141 -0.50 -15.61 -21.78
C ALA A 141 0.64 -14.59 -21.57
N PHE A 142 1.21 -14.58 -20.36
CA PHE A 142 2.20 -13.58 -19.97
C PHE A 142 3.55 -14.24 -19.73
N ASP A 143 4.52 -13.89 -20.57
CA ASP A 143 5.94 -14.18 -20.38
C ASP A 143 6.67 -12.90 -19.93
N PRO A 144 7.30 -12.87 -18.74
CA PRO A 144 8.14 -11.77 -18.30
C PRO A 144 9.29 -11.44 -19.27
N HIS A 145 9.83 -12.41 -20.00
CA HIS A 145 10.95 -12.21 -20.92
C HIS A 145 10.52 -11.53 -22.22
N GLU A 146 9.37 -11.91 -22.80
CA GLU A 146 8.74 -11.16 -23.88
C GLU A 146 8.40 -9.72 -23.48
N ALA A 147 7.75 -9.53 -22.33
CA ALA A 147 7.44 -8.19 -21.82
C ALA A 147 8.73 -7.37 -21.59
N LEU A 148 9.80 -7.98 -21.08
CA LEU A 148 11.13 -7.36 -20.96
C LEU A 148 11.73 -6.98 -22.31
N ARG A 149 11.58 -7.80 -23.36
CA ARG A 149 12.04 -7.46 -24.72
C ARG A 149 11.37 -6.18 -25.24
N VAL A 150 10.09 -5.94 -24.92
CA VAL A 150 9.42 -4.66 -25.26
C VAL A 150 10.08 -3.48 -24.54
N VAL A 151 10.34 -3.60 -23.25
CA VAL A 151 10.99 -2.56 -22.45
C VAL A 151 12.42 -2.27 -22.95
N ARG A 152 13.21 -3.32 -23.23
CA ARG A 152 14.60 -3.19 -23.70
C ARG A 152 14.75 -2.62 -25.11
N ARG A 153 13.68 -2.64 -25.94
CA ARG A 153 13.66 -1.89 -27.22
C ARG A 153 13.49 -0.38 -27.03
N ARG A 154 13.03 0.08 -25.86
CA ARG A 154 12.80 1.51 -25.57
C ARG A 154 13.87 2.12 -24.66
N THR A 155 14.54 1.32 -23.82
CA THR A 155 15.57 1.81 -22.87
C THR A 155 16.46 0.68 -22.34
N GLN A 156 17.73 0.98 -22.08
CA GLN A 156 18.67 0.08 -21.38
C GLN A 156 18.75 0.34 -19.87
N LEU A 157 17.99 1.30 -19.34
CA LEU A 157 17.97 1.63 -17.91
C LEU A 157 17.53 0.43 -17.08
N VAL A 158 18.34 0.09 -16.07
CA VAL A 158 18.00 -0.91 -15.06
C VAL A 158 17.53 -0.16 -13.80
N PRO A 159 16.23 -0.18 -13.47
CA PRO A 159 15.69 0.49 -12.30
C PRO A 159 16.15 -0.22 -11.02
N ARG A 160 16.34 0.55 -9.95
CA ARG A 160 16.56 -0.01 -8.61
C ARG A 160 15.25 -0.10 -7.84
N VAL A 161 14.40 0.92 -7.98
CA VAL A 161 13.08 1.00 -7.35
C VAL A 161 11.99 0.86 -8.41
N ALA A 162 11.00 0.02 -8.14
CA ALA A 162 9.73 -0.02 -8.85
C ALA A 162 8.63 0.68 -8.04
N LEU A 163 7.67 1.30 -8.72
CA LEU A 163 6.57 2.04 -8.08
C LEU A 163 5.25 1.77 -8.82
N VAL A 164 4.17 1.51 -8.07
CA VAL A 164 2.80 1.53 -8.60
C VAL A 164 2.08 2.77 -8.09
N LEU A 165 1.70 3.66 -8.99
CA LEU A 165 0.84 4.80 -8.73
C LEU A 165 -0.63 4.38 -8.87
N GLY A 166 -1.37 4.38 -7.76
CA GLY A 166 -2.78 3.99 -7.72
C GLY A 166 -3.75 5.05 -8.27
N SER A 167 -5.05 4.80 -8.08
CA SER A 167 -6.15 5.65 -8.55
C SER A 167 -5.99 7.11 -8.10
N GLY A 168 -6.00 8.04 -9.06
CA GLY A 168 -5.77 9.48 -8.84
C GLY A 168 -4.30 9.88 -8.61
N LEU A 169 -3.41 8.94 -8.27
CA LEU A 169 -2.01 9.20 -7.91
C LEU A 169 -1.07 9.29 -9.11
N GLY A 170 -1.57 9.09 -10.34
CA GLY A 170 -0.79 9.19 -11.58
C GLY A 170 -0.11 10.54 -11.78
N VAL A 171 -0.70 11.63 -11.27
CA VAL A 171 -0.15 13.01 -11.31
C VAL A 171 1.23 13.13 -10.63
N LEU A 172 1.56 12.22 -9.69
CA LEU A 172 2.83 12.25 -8.97
C LEU A 172 4.04 11.99 -9.87
N ALA A 173 3.85 11.37 -11.04
CA ALA A 173 4.89 11.14 -12.05
C ALA A 173 5.16 12.37 -12.96
N GLU A 174 4.39 13.44 -12.84
CA GLU A 174 4.54 14.63 -13.69
C GLU A 174 5.78 15.46 -13.30
N GLY A 175 6.42 16.07 -14.29
CA GLY A 175 7.67 16.82 -14.11
C GLY A 175 8.89 15.96 -13.74
N VAL A 176 8.79 14.63 -13.73
CA VAL A 176 9.93 13.71 -13.63
C VAL A 176 10.50 13.49 -15.04
N ALA A 177 11.83 13.45 -15.17
CA ALA A 177 12.51 13.20 -16.43
C ALA A 177 12.50 11.69 -16.76
N TRP A 178 11.62 11.32 -17.71
CA TRP A 178 11.47 9.96 -18.20
C TRP A 178 12.36 9.71 -19.43
N GLU A 179 13.14 8.63 -19.40
CA GLU A 179 13.95 8.15 -20.53
C GLU A 179 13.08 7.38 -21.54
N ALA A 180 12.14 6.59 -21.03
CA ALA A 180 11.16 5.89 -21.84
C ALA A 180 9.77 5.95 -21.21
N SER A 181 8.76 5.97 -22.07
CA SER A 181 7.36 5.85 -21.69
C SER A 181 6.66 4.90 -22.66
N ILE A 182 6.07 3.85 -22.13
CA ILE A 182 5.53 2.72 -22.89
C ILE A 182 4.06 2.54 -22.46
N PRO A 183 3.07 2.65 -23.36
CA PRO A 183 1.70 2.26 -23.06
C PRO A 183 1.66 0.80 -22.61
N THR A 184 0.97 0.46 -21.52
CA THR A 184 0.91 -0.92 -21.02
C THR A 184 0.23 -1.87 -22.01
N ALA A 185 -0.61 -1.34 -22.89
CA ALA A 185 -1.22 -2.07 -24.01
C ALA A 185 -0.21 -2.53 -25.09
N GLU A 186 0.99 -1.95 -25.16
CA GLU A 186 2.07 -2.44 -26.04
C GLU A 186 2.85 -3.61 -25.43
N ILE A 187 2.61 -3.95 -24.15
CA ILE A 187 3.36 -4.97 -23.42
C ILE A 187 2.51 -6.25 -23.37
N PRO A 188 2.93 -7.34 -24.06
CA PRO A 188 2.16 -8.58 -24.13
C PRO A 188 1.78 -9.12 -22.75
N GLY A 189 0.54 -9.58 -22.65
CA GLY A 189 -0.01 -10.19 -21.44
C GLY A 189 -0.29 -9.22 -20.27
N LEU A 190 0.02 -7.93 -20.33
CA LEU A 190 -0.45 -7.01 -19.28
C LEU A 190 -1.96 -6.75 -19.42
N PRO A 191 -2.71 -6.67 -18.29
CA PRO A 191 -4.10 -6.25 -18.30
C PRO A 191 -4.23 -4.78 -18.76
N ARG A 192 -5.31 -4.48 -19.47
CA ARG A 192 -5.68 -3.11 -19.85
C ARG A 192 -6.36 -2.44 -18.67
N SER A 193 -5.86 -1.29 -18.23
CA SER A 193 -6.54 -0.54 -17.17
C SER A 193 -7.78 0.13 -17.73
N THR A 194 -8.95 -0.13 -17.14
CA THR A 194 -10.24 0.43 -17.59
C THR A 194 -10.77 1.53 -16.67
N VAL A 195 -10.07 1.78 -15.56
CA VAL A 195 -10.45 2.75 -14.53
C VAL A 195 -10.06 4.17 -14.92
N SER A 196 -11.03 5.09 -14.83
CA SER A 196 -10.80 6.52 -15.05
C SER A 196 -9.69 7.06 -14.14
N GLY A 197 -8.80 7.89 -14.69
CA GLY A 197 -7.63 8.43 -13.99
C GLY A 197 -6.38 7.54 -14.02
N HIS A 198 -6.43 6.36 -14.64
CA HIS A 198 -5.24 5.58 -14.97
C HIS A 198 -4.81 5.84 -16.42
N SER A 199 -3.60 6.37 -16.60
CA SER A 199 -3.05 6.64 -17.94
C SER A 199 -2.62 5.37 -18.70
N GLY A 200 -2.42 4.25 -18.00
CA GLY A 200 -2.01 2.98 -18.60
C GLY A 200 -0.59 3.05 -19.18
N ARG A 201 0.38 3.62 -18.45
CA ARG A 201 1.76 3.79 -18.92
C ARG A 201 2.77 3.17 -17.95
N LEU A 202 3.80 2.54 -18.51
CA LEU A 202 5.03 2.16 -17.85
C LEU A 202 6.09 3.22 -18.16
N LEU A 203 6.61 3.87 -17.12
CA LEU A 203 7.58 4.95 -17.22
C LEU A 203 8.93 4.47 -16.69
N LEU A 204 10.02 4.69 -17.42
CA LEU A 204 11.39 4.37 -16.99
C LEU A 204 12.23 5.63 -17.09
N GLY A 205 13.04 5.92 -16.07
CA GLY A 205 13.80 7.16 -16.02
C GLY A 205 14.44 7.39 -14.65
N ARG A 206 14.62 8.66 -14.27
CA ARG A 206 15.26 9.02 -13.01
C ARG A 206 14.40 9.93 -12.16
N TRP A 207 14.04 9.46 -10.96
CA TRP A 207 13.37 10.26 -9.93
C TRP A 207 14.32 10.43 -8.75
N SER A 208 14.52 11.67 -8.29
CA SER A 208 15.54 12.01 -7.28
C SER A 208 16.95 11.53 -7.68
N GLY A 209 17.27 11.55 -8.98
CA GLY A 209 18.51 11.05 -9.57
C GLY A 209 18.63 9.52 -9.65
N ARG A 210 17.77 8.76 -8.94
CA ARG A 210 17.80 7.29 -8.87
C ARG A 210 17.05 6.68 -10.06
N PRO A 211 17.55 5.57 -10.65
CA PRO A 211 16.86 4.90 -11.74
C PRO A 211 15.62 4.16 -11.22
N VAL A 212 14.45 4.48 -11.78
CA VAL A 212 13.16 3.94 -11.34
C VAL A 212 12.30 3.46 -12.52
N VAL A 213 11.39 2.54 -12.23
CA VAL A 213 10.28 2.16 -13.12
C VAL A 213 8.95 2.42 -12.42
N VAL A 214 8.00 3.04 -13.11
CA VAL A 214 6.70 3.44 -12.54
C VAL A 214 5.57 2.94 -13.41
N ALA A 215 4.63 2.20 -12.82
CA ALA A 215 3.31 1.95 -13.41
C ALA A 215 2.39 3.13 -13.04
N GLN A 216 1.96 3.90 -14.04
CA GLN A 216 1.08 5.06 -13.89
C GLN A 216 -0.39 4.61 -14.02
N GLY A 217 -0.87 3.96 -12.96
CA GLY A 217 -2.13 3.24 -12.87
C GLY A 217 -1.92 1.75 -12.56
N ARG A 218 -3.00 1.05 -12.20
CA ARG A 218 -3.05 -0.41 -11.96
C ARG A 218 -4.31 -1.05 -12.54
N SER A 219 -4.38 -2.38 -12.45
CA SER A 219 -5.62 -3.14 -12.71
C SER A 219 -6.12 -3.79 -11.43
N HIS A 220 -7.42 -4.07 -11.34
CA HIS A 220 -8.08 -4.57 -10.14
C HIS A 220 -8.86 -5.87 -10.38
N LEU A 221 -9.10 -6.62 -9.31
CA LEU A 221 -9.90 -7.84 -9.35
C LEU A 221 -11.37 -7.57 -9.72
N TYR A 222 -11.92 -6.40 -9.37
CA TYR A 222 -13.28 -6.00 -9.73
C TYR A 222 -13.45 -5.66 -11.22
N GLU A 223 -12.36 -5.46 -11.97
CA GLU A 223 -12.39 -5.30 -13.43
C GLU A 223 -12.55 -6.65 -14.17
N GLY A 224 -12.74 -7.76 -13.44
CA GLY A 224 -12.90 -9.11 -13.97
C GLY A 224 -11.61 -9.93 -14.02
N TYR A 225 -10.46 -9.27 -13.83
CA TYR A 225 -9.14 -9.92 -13.81
C TYR A 225 -8.95 -10.85 -12.60
N SER A 226 -8.14 -11.90 -12.80
CA SER A 226 -7.62 -12.77 -11.77
C SER A 226 -6.49 -12.11 -10.97
N ALA A 227 -6.17 -12.67 -9.79
CA ALA A 227 -5.04 -12.20 -8.98
C ALA A 227 -3.70 -12.37 -9.69
N GLU A 228 -3.58 -13.40 -10.55
CA GLU A 228 -2.42 -13.59 -11.42
C GLU A 228 -2.32 -12.47 -12.46
N GLU A 229 -3.41 -12.13 -13.16
CA GLU A 229 -3.40 -11.08 -14.19
C GLU A 229 -3.04 -9.69 -13.64
N VAL A 230 -3.62 -9.28 -12.50
CA VAL A 230 -3.34 -7.96 -11.90
C VAL A 230 -1.90 -7.85 -11.36
N THR A 231 -1.23 -8.97 -11.07
CA THR A 231 0.13 -8.99 -10.52
C THR A 231 1.24 -9.16 -11.56
N ARG A 232 0.92 -9.38 -12.84
CA ARG A 232 1.89 -9.48 -13.95
C ARG A 232 2.86 -8.29 -14.02
N ILE A 233 2.39 -7.10 -13.68
CA ILE A 233 3.24 -5.89 -13.61
C ILE A 233 4.40 -6.01 -12.60
N ILE A 234 4.19 -6.73 -11.49
CA ILE A 234 5.21 -6.97 -10.46
C ILE A 234 6.24 -7.99 -10.96
N ARG A 235 5.80 -9.03 -11.69
CA ARG A 235 6.71 -9.96 -12.39
C ARG A 235 7.58 -9.21 -13.40
N LEU A 236 7.00 -8.27 -14.16
CA LEU A 236 7.74 -7.43 -15.09
C LEU A 236 8.76 -6.54 -14.38
N PHE A 237 8.41 -5.90 -13.26
CA PHE A 237 9.38 -5.10 -12.48
C PHE A 237 10.60 -5.91 -12.04
N ALA A 238 10.39 -7.15 -11.56
CA ALA A 238 11.47 -8.05 -11.20
C ALA A 238 12.34 -8.41 -12.42
N ALA A 239 11.73 -8.75 -13.56
CA ALA A 239 12.43 -9.08 -14.81
C ALA A 239 13.22 -7.88 -15.39
N VAL A 240 12.70 -6.66 -15.25
CA VAL A 240 13.38 -5.41 -15.66
C VAL A 240 14.56 -5.06 -14.73
N GLY A 241 14.62 -5.66 -13.53
CA GLY A 241 15.77 -5.65 -12.64
C GLY A 241 15.57 -4.92 -11.31
N ALA A 242 14.35 -4.47 -11.00
CA ALA A 242 14.06 -3.76 -9.75
C ALA A 242 14.40 -4.60 -8.51
N LYS A 243 14.89 -3.93 -7.46
CA LYS A 243 15.34 -4.53 -6.20
C LYS A 243 14.50 -4.12 -4.99
N SER A 244 13.62 -3.15 -5.16
CA SER A 244 12.65 -2.69 -4.18
C SER A 244 11.37 -2.26 -4.88
N LEU A 245 10.23 -2.37 -4.18
CA LEU A 245 8.91 -2.00 -4.69
C LEU A 245 8.22 -1.05 -3.72
N ILE A 246 7.65 0.02 -4.25
CA ILE A 246 6.76 0.94 -3.55
C ILE A 246 5.35 0.77 -4.14
N LEU A 247 4.37 0.48 -3.29
CA LEU A 247 2.96 0.43 -3.68
C LEU A 247 2.22 1.64 -3.12
N THR A 248 1.38 2.29 -3.92
CA THR A 248 0.51 3.37 -3.45
C THR A 248 -0.96 3.08 -3.76
N ASN A 249 -1.88 3.51 -2.90
CA ASN A 249 -3.32 3.41 -3.13
C ASN A 249 -4.07 4.59 -2.51
N ALA A 250 -5.34 4.74 -2.91
CA ALA A 250 -6.34 5.51 -2.19
C ALA A 250 -7.13 4.55 -1.28
N ALA A 251 -7.43 4.98 -0.05
CA ALA A 251 -8.11 4.18 0.96
C ALA A 251 -9.13 5.00 1.77
N GLY A 252 -10.17 4.32 2.27
CA GLY A 252 -11.12 4.86 3.24
C GLY A 252 -10.63 4.64 4.68
N GLY A 253 -10.59 5.69 5.50
CA GLY A 253 -10.14 5.62 6.90
C GLY A 253 -11.19 4.95 7.80
N ILE A 254 -10.80 3.86 8.47
CA ILE A 254 -11.63 3.15 9.46
C ILE A 254 -11.36 3.72 10.86
N SER A 255 -10.08 3.82 11.19
CA SER A 255 -9.57 4.24 12.49
C SER A 255 -9.60 5.76 12.65
N ARG A 256 -9.85 6.26 13.86
CA ARG A 256 -9.99 7.70 14.15
C ARG A 256 -8.74 8.53 13.81
N ARG A 257 -7.57 7.90 13.70
CA ARG A 257 -6.30 8.54 13.28
C ARG A 257 -6.11 8.61 11.76
N MET A 258 -6.93 7.89 10.99
CA MET A 258 -6.92 7.86 9.53
C MET A 258 -7.99 8.81 9.00
N THR A 259 -7.73 10.12 9.06
CA THR A 259 -8.63 11.14 8.52
C THR A 259 -8.35 11.37 7.03
N PRO A 260 -9.31 11.88 6.22
CA PRO A 260 -9.02 12.35 4.86
C PRO A 260 -7.81 13.30 4.82
N GLY A 261 -6.90 13.10 3.86
CA GLY A 261 -5.62 13.80 3.74
C GLY A 261 -4.46 13.18 4.53
N SER A 262 -4.72 12.24 5.45
CA SER A 262 -3.65 11.50 6.14
C SER A 262 -2.94 10.52 5.19
N LEU A 263 -1.66 10.26 5.45
CA LEU A 263 -0.92 9.17 4.83
C LEU A 263 -0.73 8.04 5.84
N MET A 264 -0.98 6.80 5.40
CA MET A 264 -0.77 5.59 6.19
C MET A 264 0.37 4.77 5.60
N LEU A 265 1.37 4.45 6.42
CA LEU A 265 2.38 3.45 6.11
C LEU A 265 1.79 2.08 6.44
N VAL A 266 1.62 1.25 5.42
CA VAL A 266 1.05 -0.09 5.58
C VAL A 266 2.10 -0.97 6.27
N GLN A 267 1.79 -1.46 7.46
CA GLN A 267 2.65 -2.38 8.21
C GLN A 267 2.17 -3.84 8.12
N ASP A 268 0.88 -4.05 7.84
CA ASP A 268 0.27 -5.36 7.63
C ASP A 268 -1.01 -5.23 6.80
N GLN A 269 -1.61 -6.34 6.36
CA GLN A 269 -2.85 -6.36 5.60
C GLN A 269 -3.80 -7.51 5.98
N VAL A 270 -5.10 -7.24 5.95
CA VAL A 270 -6.16 -8.25 6.03
C VAL A 270 -6.91 -8.26 4.71
N SER A 271 -6.65 -9.26 3.86
CA SER A 271 -7.28 -9.38 2.54
C SER A 271 -8.49 -10.29 2.56
N LEU A 272 -9.66 -9.70 2.33
CA LEU A 272 -10.95 -10.40 2.11
C LEU A 272 -11.31 -10.43 0.62
N GLN A 273 -10.31 -10.34 -0.26
CA GLN A 273 -10.49 -10.52 -1.70
C GLN A 273 -10.68 -12.00 -2.09
N TRP A 274 -10.37 -12.93 -1.18
CA TRP A 274 -10.45 -14.40 -1.34
C TRP A 274 -9.76 -14.94 -2.61
N ARG A 275 -8.80 -14.17 -3.12
CA ARG A 275 -8.00 -14.44 -4.32
C ARG A 275 -6.57 -14.01 -4.05
N ALA A 276 -5.63 -14.91 -4.25
CA ALA A 276 -4.20 -14.65 -4.20
C ALA A 276 -3.57 -15.05 -5.54
N PRO A 277 -2.49 -14.39 -5.98
CA PRO A 277 -1.74 -14.81 -7.17
C PRO A 277 -1.09 -16.18 -6.92
N THR A 278 -0.72 -16.90 -7.99
CA THR A 278 -0.01 -18.17 -7.80
C THR A 278 1.35 -17.87 -7.17
N ARG A 279 1.53 -18.38 -5.95
CA ARG A 279 2.80 -18.30 -5.22
C ARG A 279 3.88 -18.94 -6.09
N VAL A 280 4.89 -18.16 -6.44
CA VAL A 280 6.12 -18.68 -7.03
C VAL A 280 7.11 -18.76 -5.90
N ASP A 281 7.41 -19.98 -5.45
CA ASP A 281 8.61 -20.18 -4.67
C ASP A 281 9.81 -19.92 -5.60
N PRO A 282 10.79 -19.11 -5.16
CA PRO A 282 11.90 -18.73 -6.01
C PRO A 282 12.73 -19.99 -6.35
N PRO A 283 13.21 -20.13 -7.59
CA PRO A 283 14.16 -21.19 -7.92
C PRO A 283 15.35 -21.07 -6.97
N ASP A 284 15.79 -22.22 -6.47
CA ASP A 284 16.91 -22.39 -5.55
C ASP A 284 16.75 -21.61 -4.23
N THR A 285 15.92 -22.15 -3.33
CA THR A 285 16.40 -22.37 -1.97
C THR A 285 17.32 -23.58 -1.98
N ASP A 286 18.60 -23.39 -1.64
CA ASP A 286 19.41 -24.49 -1.09
C ASP A 286 18.60 -25.13 0.04
N MET A 287 18.16 -26.37 -0.19
CA MET A 287 17.49 -27.17 0.84
C MET A 287 18.47 -27.56 1.97
N ASP A 288 19.77 -27.43 1.69
CA ASP A 288 20.90 -27.73 2.57
C ASP A 288 21.47 -26.48 3.30
N ALA A 289 20.87 -25.29 3.10
CA ALA A 289 21.24 -24.12 3.90
C ALA A 289 20.83 -24.35 5.37
N PRO A 290 21.67 -24.03 6.37
CA PRO A 290 21.36 -24.29 7.78
C PRO A 290 20.13 -23.54 8.31
N ASP A 291 19.72 -22.46 7.62
CA ASP A 291 18.48 -21.69 7.89
C ASP A 291 17.35 -22.00 6.88
N ALA A 292 17.39 -23.14 6.18
CA ALA A 292 16.36 -23.53 5.22
C ALA A 292 14.98 -23.65 5.93
N PRO A 293 13.89 -23.14 5.31
CA PRO A 293 12.54 -23.34 5.84
C PRO A 293 12.25 -24.83 6.08
N ALA A 294 11.85 -25.20 7.30
CA ALA A 294 11.49 -26.58 7.68
C ALA A 294 10.23 -27.14 6.98
N ASN A 295 9.80 -26.51 5.88
CA ASN A 295 8.73 -26.95 5.02
C ASN A 295 9.13 -26.73 3.54
N PRO A 296 9.32 -27.80 2.74
CA PRO A 296 9.58 -27.72 1.29
C PRO A 296 8.47 -27.05 0.46
N ARG A 297 7.31 -26.76 1.07
CA ARG A 297 6.22 -25.93 0.50
C ARG A 297 6.22 -24.48 1.04
N GLY A 298 7.37 -24.02 1.57
CA GLY A 298 7.65 -22.61 1.77
C GLY A 298 7.02 -21.92 2.99
N LEU A 299 6.67 -22.65 4.06
CA LEU A 299 6.30 -22.00 5.34
C LEU A 299 7.54 -21.56 6.13
N THR A 300 8.14 -20.44 5.70
CA THR A 300 8.68 -19.45 6.65
C THR A 300 7.83 -18.20 6.54
N ALA A 301 7.26 -17.79 7.67
CA ALA A 301 6.36 -16.64 7.78
C ALA A 301 7.13 -15.30 7.71
N ARG A 302 7.76 -15.02 6.56
CA ARG A 302 8.27 -13.68 6.29
C ARG A 302 7.07 -12.72 6.17
N PRO A 303 7.04 -11.60 6.90
CA PRO A 303 5.94 -10.66 6.82
C PRO A 303 5.88 -10.05 5.40
N THR A 304 4.67 -9.82 4.89
CA THR A 304 4.45 -9.22 3.57
C THR A 304 5.13 -7.84 3.46
N TYR A 305 5.17 -7.12 4.57
CA TYR A 305 5.84 -5.83 4.74
C TYR A 305 6.95 -6.02 5.77
N SER A 306 8.23 -5.85 5.38
CA SER A 306 9.33 -6.02 6.33
C SER A 306 9.45 -4.81 7.26
N GLU A 307 9.78 -5.05 8.53
CA GLU A 307 9.99 -3.96 9.50
C GLU A 307 11.04 -2.95 9.03
N GLU A 308 12.08 -3.41 8.32
CA GLU A 308 13.08 -2.57 7.67
C GLU A 308 12.47 -1.58 6.67
N PHE A 309 11.56 -2.05 5.80
CA PHE A 309 10.95 -1.19 4.78
C PHE A 309 9.90 -0.24 5.38
N VAL A 310 9.16 -0.69 6.39
CA VAL A 310 8.25 0.17 7.19
C VAL A 310 9.07 1.23 7.95
N ALA A 311 10.24 0.89 8.49
CA ALA A 311 11.15 1.83 9.16
C ALA A 311 11.76 2.84 8.18
N LYS A 312 12.20 2.40 6.99
CA LYS A 312 12.68 3.30 5.92
C LYS A 312 11.58 4.25 5.44
N ALA A 313 10.34 3.77 5.30
CA ALA A 313 9.20 4.62 4.97
C ALA A 313 8.86 5.64 6.07
N ALA A 314 8.95 5.24 7.35
CA ALA A 314 8.77 6.16 8.48
C ALA A 314 9.88 7.22 8.53
N HIS A 315 11.14 6.83 8.34
CA HIS A 315 12.26 7.77 8.28
C HIS A 315 12.14 8.73 7.08
N ALA A 316 11.73 8.23 5.91
CA ALA A 316 11.46 9.05 4.74
C ALA A 316 10.35 10.09 4.99
N ALA A 317 9.28 9.72 5.69
CA ALA A 317 8.22 10.64 6.10
C ALA A 317 8.76 11.75 7.03
N THR A 318 9.56 11.40 8.05
CA THR A 318 10.23 12.37 8.93
C THR A 318 11.13 13.33 8.12
N MET A 319 11.97 12.80 7.22
CA MET A 319 12.88 13.60 6.37
C MET A 319 12.15 14.43 5.29
N ALA A 320 10.87 14.14 5.04
CA ALA A 320 9.99 14.92 4.18
C ALA A 320 9.22 16.02 4.95
N GLY A 321 9.26 16.02 6.29
CA GLY A 321 8.41 16.86 7.14
C GLY A 321 6.93 16.44 7.11
N VAL A 322 6.65 15.18 6.79
CA VAL A 322 5.29 14.67 6.54
C VAL A 322 4.89 13.73 7.66
N ARG A 323 3.73 14.01 8.28
CA ARG A 323 3.11 13.07 9.22
C ARG A 323 2.52 11.89 8.46
N ALA A 324 2.99 10.69 8.76
CA ALA A 324 2.41 9.44 8.29
C ALA A 324 2.23 8.47 9.46
N GLU A 325 1.04 7.89 9.59
CA GLU A 325 0.70 6.95 10.66
C GLU A 325 0.98 5.52 10.19
N ARG A 326 1.36 4.60 11.09
CA ARG A 326 1.39 3.16 10.74
C ARG A 326 0.01 2.53 10.93
N GLY A 327 -0.36 1.57 10.09
CA GLY A 327 -1.62 0.86 10.23
C GLY A 327 -1.78 -0.37 9.35
N THR A 328 -2.79 -1.17 9.68
CA THR A 328 -3.16 -2.39 8.95
C THR A 328 -4.17 -2.07 7.84
N LEU A 329 -3.88 -2.52 6.62
CA LEU A 329 -4.73 -2.28 5.46
C LEU A 329 -5.75 -3.41 5.27
N GLY A 330 -7.03 -3.12 5.49
CA GLY A 330 -8.12 -3.99 5.06
C GLY A 330 -8.26 -3.92 3.55
N VAL A 331 -8.45 -5.07 2.88
CA VAL A 331 -8.61 -5.10 1.42
C VAL A 331 -9.84 -5.90 1.02
N MET A 332 -10.77 -5.23 0.34
CA MET A 332 -12.04 -5.77 -0.15
C MET A 332 -12.01 -5.98 -1.67
N LEU A 333 -12.99 -6.71 -2.22
CA LEU A 333 -13.04 -6.97 -3.66
C LEU A 333 -13.43 -5.73 -4.48
N GLY A 334 -14.41 -4.95 -4.02
CA GLY A 334 -15.07 -3.92 -4.83
C GLY A 334 -16.03 -4.52 -5.88
N PRO A 335 -16.58 -3.71 -6.82
CA PRO A 335 -16.36 -2.27 -6.98
C PRO A 335 -17.28 -1.39 -6.11
N SER A 336 -18.30 -1.98 -5.47
CA SER A 336 -19.11 -1.28 -4.48
C SER A 336 -18.27 -0.93 -3.25
N TYR A 337 -18.46 0.28 -2.71
CA TYR A 337 -18.00 0.60 -1.36
C TYR A 337 -18.66 -0.33 -0.33
N GLU A 338 -17.97 -0.50 0.79
CA GLU A 338 -18.38 -1.35 1.90
C GLU A 338 -19.61 -0.80 2.62
N THR A 339 -20.41 -1.68 3.21
CA THR A 339 -21.44 -1.31 4.18
C THR A 339 -20.82 -0.94 5.53
N PRO A 340 -21.50 -0.14 6.38
CA PRO A 340 -21.04 0.14 7.74
C PRO A 340 -20.78 -1.12 8.58
N SER A 341 -21.49 -2.22 8.32
CA SER A 341 -21.30 -3.51 8.98
C SER A 341 -20.00 -4.20 8.57
N GLU A 342 -19.64 -4.15 7.28
CA GLU A 342 -18.34 -4.66 6.79
C GLU A 342 -17.17 -3.80 7.29
N ILE A 343 -17.35 -2.48 7.39
CA ILE A 343 -16.36 -1.60 8.02
C ILE A 343 -16.20 -1.90 9.51
N ALA A 344 -17.29 -2.13 10.25
CA ALA A 344 -17.22 -2.54 11.66
C ALA A 344 -16.59 -3.93 11.84
N MET A 345 -16.76 -4.83 10.87
CA MET A 345 -16.09 -6.13 10.82
C MET A 345 -14.58 -5.95 10.59
N LEU A 346 -14.16 -5.15 9.60
CA LEU A 346 -12.75 -4.84 9.32
C LEU A 346 -12.06 -4.16 10.52
N GLU A 347 -12.73 -3.22 11.19
CA GLU A 347 -12.23 -2.58 12.42
C GLU A 347 -11.98 -3.60 13.54
N ARG A 348 -12.90 -4.56 13.73
CA ARG A 348 -12.74 -5.65 14.71
C ARG A 348 -11.64 -6.64 14.35
N MET A 349 -11.27 -6.73 13.07
CA MET A 349 -10.10 -7.46 12.60
C MET A 349 -8.81 -6.61 12.61
N GLY A 350 -8.85 -5.40 13.19
CA GLY A 350 -7.70 -4.53 13.37
C GLY A 350 -7.32 -3.67 12.17
N ALA A 351 -8.15 -3.59 11.12
CA ALA A 351 -7.87 -2.74 9.97
C ALA A 351 -8.07 -1.25 10.31
N ASP A 352 -7.10 -0.42 9.93
CA ASP A 352 -7.12 1.03 10.15
C ASP A 352 -7.66 1.81 8.94
N ALA A 353 -7.55 1.24 7.74
CA ALA A 353 -8.08 1.76 6.49
C ALA A 353 -8.53 0.60 5.59
N VAL A 354 -9.39 0.88 4.61
CA VAL A 354 -9.87 -0.08 3.59
C VAL A 354 -9.54 0.38 2.18
N CYS A 355 -9.13 -0.54 1.30
CA CYS A 355 -9.04 -0.29 -0.13
C CYS A 355 -9.43 -1.54 -0.96
N MET A 356 -9.35 -1.43 -2.30
CA MET A 356 -9.71 -2.50 -3.24
C MET A 356 -8.51 -3.02 -4.06
N SER A 357 -7.28 -2.80 -3.59
CA SER A 357 -6.04 -3.08 -4.33
C SER A 357 -4.87 -3.45 -3.41
N THR A 358 -3.63 -3.45 -3.91
CA THR A 358 -2.38 -3.62 -3.13
C THR A 358 -2.13 -5.02 -2.57
N ALA A 359 -3.12 -5.72 -1.99
CA ALA A 359 -2.88 -7.00 -1.32
C ALA A 359 -2.25 -8.06 -2.23
N ALA A 360 -2.82 -8.28 -3.42
CA ALA A 360 -2.28 -9.24 -4.38
C ALA A 360 -0.87 -8.85 -4.88
N GLU A 361 -0.65 -7.56 -5.17
CA GLU A 361 0.64 -7.00 -5.61
C GLU A 361 1.73 -7.26 -4.54
N ALA A 362 1.43 -6.98 -3.28
CA ALA A 362 2.33 -7.17 -2.15
C ALA A 362 2.59 -8.65 -1.85
N SER A 363 1.55 -9.50 -1.90
CA SER A 363 1.70 -10.95 -1.68
C SER A 363 2.53 -11.62 -2.78
N LEU A 364 2.39 -11.23 -4.06
CA LEU A 364 3.28 -11.74 -5.10
C LEU A 364 4.72 -11.28 -4.85
N ALA A 365 4.93 -9.98 -4.59
CA ALA A 365 6.25 -9.42 -4.34
C ALA A 365 6.98 -10.14 -3.19
N ALA A 366 6.27 -10.43 -2.09
CA ALA A 366 6.79 -11.22 -0.98
C ALA A 366 7.21 -12.64 -1.41
N SER A 367 6.40 -13.34 -2.22
CA SER A 367 6.75 -14.69 -2.71
C SER A 367 8.01 -14.70 -3.58
N ILE A 368 8.17 -13.72 -4.48
CA ILE A 368 9.35 -13.58 -5.34
C ILE A 368 10.53 -12.85 -4.67
N ARG A 369 10.48 -12.65 -3.35
CA ARG A 369 11.50 -11.95 -2.54
C ARG A 369 11.82 -10.52 -3.02
N LEU A 370 10.86 -9.81 -3.60
CA LEU A 370 10.95 -8.38 -3.91
C LEU A 370 10.43 -7.56 -2.72
N PRO A 371 11.29 -6.86 -1.94
CA PRO A 371 10.86 -6.16 -0.74
C PRO A 371 9.91 -4.99 -1.03
N VAL A 372 8.87 -4.86 -0.22
CA VAL A 372 7.78 -3.89 -0.40
C VAL A 372 7.72 -2.86 0.73
N ALA A 373 7.57 -1.60 0.34
CA ALA A 373 6.95 -0.56 1.17
C ALA A 373 5.60 -0.20 0.53
N ALA A 374 4.55 0.04 1.34
CA ALA A 374 3.27 0.50 0.82
C ALA A 374 2.72 1.70 1.60
N ILE A 375 2.12 2.64 0.86
CA ILE A 375 1.61 3.90 1.38
C ILE A 375 0.17 4.10 0.89
N SER A 376 -0.78 4.16 1.82
CA SER A 376 -2.17 4.48 1.52
C SER A 376 -2.41 5.98 1.74
N CYS A 377 -2.93 6.67 0.72
CA CYS A 377 -3.50 7.99 0.87
C CYS A 377 -4.93 7.82 1.41
N ILE A 378 -5.22 8.36 2.60
CA ILE A 378 -6.57 8.31 3.15
C ILE A 378 -7.39 9.41 2.46
N THR A 379 -8.39 9.01 1.68
CA THR A 379 -9.13 9.93 0.80
C THR A 379 -10.52 10.28 1.32
N ASN A 380 -11.12 9.39 2.10
CA ASN A 380 -12.46 9.54 2.66
C ASN A 380 -12.51 8.83 4.02
N TRP A 381 -13.52 9.12 4.82
CA TRP A 381 -13.91 8.22 5.90
C TRP A 381 -14.52 6.94 5.31
N ALA A 382 -14.29 5.79 5.92
CA ALA A 382 -14.98 4.56 5.56
C ALA A 382 -16.49 4.66 5.89
N ALA A 383 -17.31 3.79 5.29
CA ALA A 383 -18.76 3.81 5.50
C ALA A 383 -19.13 3.72 6.99
N GLY A 384 -19.98 4.63 7.45
CA GLY A 384 -20.39 4.73 8.86
C GLY A 384 -19.36 5.35 9.81
N LYS A 385 -18.17 5.77 9.33
CA LYS A 385 -17.16 6.51 10.14
C LYS A 385 -17.27 8.03 10.01
N GLY A 386 -17.78 8.52 8.89
CA GLY A 386 -18.05 9.93 8.64
C GLY A 386 -19.54 10.20 8.37
N THR A 387 -19.89 11.48 8.22
CA THR A 387 -21.25 11.95 7.94
C THR A 387 -21.56 12.14 6.44
N ALA A 388 -20.51 12.23 5.60
CA ALA A 388 -20.65 12.41 4.16
C ALA A 388 -20.98 11.09 3.43
N ARG A 389 -21.68 11.20 2.29
CA ARG A 389 -21.80 10.08 1.34
C ARG A 389 -20.48 9.89 0.62
N LEU A 390 -20.14 8.65 0.29
CA LEU A 390 -18.92 8.32 -0.45
C LEU A 390 -19.12 8.59 -1.94
N SER A 391 -18.19 9.32 -2.57
CA SER A 391 -18.14 9.48 -4.02
C SER A 391 -16.70 9.43 -4.54
N HIS A 392 -16.56 9.05 -5.82
CA HIS A 392 -15.26 9.04 -6.50
C HIS A 392 -14.67 10.45 -6.67
N ALA A 393 -15.52 11.49 -6.71
CA ALA A 393 -15.05 12.87 -6.80
C ALA A 393 -14.33 13.33 -5.52
N ASP A 394 -14.83 12.92 -4.34
CA ASP A 394 -14.19 13.19 -3.06
C ASP A 394 -12.81 12.52 -2.98
N VAL A 395 -12.69 11.30 -3.55
CA VAL A 395 -11.41 10.59 -3.66
C VAL A 395 -10.39 11.40 -4.45
N THR A 396 -10.78 11.89 -5.63
CA THR A 396 -9.91 12.72 -6.48
C THR A 396 -9.50 14.02 -5.79
N ALA A 397 -10.41 14.71 -5.12
CA ALA A 397 -10.13 15.96 -4.41
C ALA A 397 -9.16 15.75 -3.23
N ALA A 398 -9.35 14.70 -2.44
CA ALA A 398 -8.46 14.37 -1.32
C ALA A 398 -7.05 13.97 -1.79
N VAL A 399 -6.94 13.21 -2.90
CA VAL A 399 -5.65 12.91 -3.53
C VAL A 399 -4.92 14.19 -3.98
N ALA A 400 -5.63 15.16 -4.57
CA ALA A 400 -5.01 16.42 -4.97
C ALA A 400 -4.41 17.17 -3.77
N GLY A 401 -5.13 17.23 -2.64
CA GLY A 401 -4.63 17.82 -1.38
C GLY A 401 -3.43 17.08 -0.79
N ALA A 402 -3.41 15.74 -0.85
CA ALA A 402 -2.33 14.91 -0.33
C ALA A 402 -1.11 14.78 -1.28
N SER A 403 -1.22 15.22 -2.54
CA SER A 403 -0.22 14.95 -3.58
C SER A 403 1.16 15.53 -3.29
N LYS A 404 1.25 16.77 -2.78
CA LYS A 404 2.56 17.40 -2.45
C LYS A 404 3.26 16.72 -1.26
N PRO A 405 2.59 16.47 -0.11
CA PRO A 405 3.17 15.64 0.96
C PRO A 405 3.60 14.25 0.49
N LEU A 406 2.75 13.55 -0.26
CA LEU A 406 3.05 12.20 -0.73
C LEU A 406 4.22 12.17 -1.71
N ARG A 407 4.32 13.15 -2.63
CA ARG A 407 5.49 13.31 -3.51
C ARG A 407 6.79 13.48 -2.73
N SER A 408 6.80 14.38 -1.73
CA SER A 408 7.97 14.60 -0.87
C SER A 408 8.41 13.33 -0.15
N LEU A 409 7.45 12.57 0.40
CA LEU A 409 7.69 11.29 1.05
C LEU A 409 8.24 10.25 0.05
N LEU A 410 7.63 10.10 -1.12
CA LEU A 410 8.12 9.20 -2.19
C LEU A 410 9.54 9.55 -2.63
N GLU A 411 9.85 10.83 -2.80
CA GLU A 411 11.18 11.30 -3.20
C GLU A 411 12.26 10.97 -2.16
N ARG A 412 11.93 11.07 -0.86
CA ARG A 412 12.79 10.58 0.24
C ARG A 412 12.89 9.06 0.29
N LEU A 413 11.81 8.34 0.03
CA LEU A 413 11.78 6.88 0.09
C LEU A 413 12.56 6.25 -1.08
N ILE A 414 12.43 6.80 -2.29
CA ILE A 414 13.22 6.40 -3.47
C ILE A 414 14.72 6.55 -3.19
N LEU A 415 15.14 7.62 -2.52
CA LEU A 415 16.54 7.82 -2.11
C LEU A 415 17.03 6.78 -1.08
N ALA A 416 16.14 6.24 -0.25
CA ALA A 416 16.45 5.24 0.78
C ALA A 416 16.36 3.77 0.29
N LEU A 417 15.78 3.53 -0.88
CA LEU A 417 15.50 2.19 -1.44
C LEU A 417 16.27 1.85 -2.73
N ALA A 418 17.04 2.79 -3.28
CA ALA A 418 17.81 2.64 -4.53
C ALA A 418 19.29 2.30 -4.31
#